data_AF-A0A0S1XF23-F1
#
_entry.id   AF-A0A0S1XF23-F1
#
_cell.length_a   1.000
_cell.length_b   1.000
_cell.length_c   1.000
_cell.angle_alpha   90.00
_cell.angle_beta   90.00
_cell.angle_gamma   90.00
#
_symmetry.space_group_name_H-M   'P 1'
#
loop_
_entity.id
_entity.type
_entity.pdbx_description
1 polymer ?
#
loop_
_entity_poly.entity_id
_entity_poly.type
_entity_poly.pdbx_seq_one_letter_code
_entity_poly.pdbx_strand_id
1 'polypeptide(L)'
;MSLVLVYNKIFKGSKMKIAVFHNLPSGGAKRALYGFVRYLVSTGNSVDVFIPSTANEEFLPLKDIANNVYVFPVKNTILGMIYSTFQYVPPVRISLVDLEKTEKKIAHIINRRDYDVVLSEQDQFTMSPFFLKYIKKPTVYYCQQPSRHHEAILQRLSQKRYQGTYYKFVWRFWKTYLERLLKTDIENASYSKYTVTNSYYSHILE
;
A
#
# COMPACT_ATOMS: atom_id res chain seq x y z
N MET A 1 -34.63 0.49 -23.57
CA MET A 1 -34.40 0.66 -22.12
C MET A 1 -32.90 0.67 -21.88
N SER A 2 -32.32 1.86 -21.67
CA SER A 2 -30.87 2.10 -21.73
C SER A 2 -30.13 1.35 -20.61
N LEU A 3 -28.94 0.79 -20.89
CA LEU A 3 -28.08 0.10 -19.90
C LEU A 3 -27.85 0.94 -18.63
N VAL A 4 -27.81 2.27 -18.77
CA VAL A 4 -27.69 3.26 -17.70
C VAL A 4 -28.87 3.23 -16.72
N LEU A 5 -30.08 2.94 -17.19
CA LEU A 5 -31.26 2.80 -16.33
C LEU A 5 -31.28 1.46 -15.58
N VAL A 6 -30.74 0.40 -16.18
CA VAL A 6 -30.58 -0.90 -15.52
C VAL A 6 -29.49 -0.82 -14.44
N TYR A 7 -28.36 -0.17 -14.72
CA TYR A 7 -27.28 0.05 -13.76
C TYR A 7 -27.73 0.90 -12.56
N ASN A 8 -28.47 1.99 -12.82
CA ASN A 8 -29.06 2.84 -11.79
C ASN A 8 -30.22 2.18 -11.02
N LYS A 9 -30.75 1.05 -11.47
CA LYS A 9 -31.84 0.33 -10.79
C LYS A 9 -31.32 -0.87 -9.98
N ILE A 10 -30.16 -1.42 -10.33
CA ILE A 10 -29.54 -2.57 -9.65
C ILE A 10 -28.60 -2.12 -8.51
N PHE A 11 -27.84 -1.03 -8.68
CA PHE A 11 -26.79 -0.63 -7.73
C PHE A 11 -27.09 0.63 -6.90
N LYS A 12 -28.21 1.31 -7.19
CA LYS A 12 -28.63 2.49 -6.43
C LYS A 12 -29.31 2.05 -5.13
N GLY A 13 -28.52 1.67 -4.13
CA GLY A 13 -29.05 1.45 -2.78
C GLY A 13 -28.31 0.49 -1.85
N SER A 14 -27.34 -0.29 -2.32
CA SER A 14 -26.58 -1.16 -1.41
C SER A 14 -25.51 -0.34 -0.68
N LYS A 15 -25.83 0.15 0.52
CA LYS A 15 -24.82 0.67 1.44
C LYS A 15 -23.85 -0.46 1.78
N MET A 16 -22.57 -0.28 1.46
CA MET A 16 -21.54 -1.29 1.76
C MET A 16 -20.79 -0.95 3.04
N LYS A 17 -20.25 -1.99 3.69
CA LYS A 17 -19.22 -1.90 4.72
C LYS A 17 -17.86 -2.11 4.10
N ILE A 18 -17.08 -1.04 4.04
CA ILE A 18 -15.79 -0.98 3.37
C ILE A 18 -14.69 -0.88 4.44
N ALA A 19 -13.73 -1.80 4.39
CA ALA A 19 -12.49 -1.62 5.12
C ALA A 19 -11.45 -0.97 4.21
N VAL A 20 -10.77 0.06 4.70
CA VAL A 20 -9.66 0.73 4.01
C VAL A 20 -8.37 0.39 4.74
N PHE A 21 -7.37 -0.08 4.01
CA PHE A 21 -6.02 -0.25 4.51
C PHE A 21 -5.08 0.74 3.80
N HIS A 22 -4.19 1.42 4.54
CA HIS A 22 -3.09 2.17 3.94
C HIS A 22 -1.90 2.29 4.88
N ASN A 23 -0.69 2.44 4.32
CA ASN A 23 0.49 2.87 5.07
C ASN A 23 1.23 4.01 4.36
N LEU A 24 0.45 4.90 3.75
CA LEU A 24 0.92 6.06 3.01
C LEU A 24 1.60 7.12 3.90
N PRO A 25 2.62 7.84 3.37
CA PRO A 25 3.11 9.07 3.97
C PRO A 25 2.21 10.26 3.59
N SER A 26 2.51 11.45 4.09
CA SER A 26 1.87 12.68 3.59
C SER A 26 2.19 12.90 2.10
N GLY A 27 1.22 13.29 1.27
CA GLY A 27 1.46 13.62 -0.14
C GLY A 27 0.29 13.36 -1.07
N GLY A 28 0.60 13.13 -2.35
CA GLY A 28 -0.39 12.94 -3.43
C GLY A 28 -1.27 11.71 -3.24
N ALA A 29 -0.69 10.58 -2.85
CA ALA A 29 -1.42 9.35 -2.54
C ALA A 29 -2.43 9.57 -1.42
N LYS A 30 -1.98 10.16 -0.30
CA LYS A 30 -2.84 10.46 0.84
C LYS A 30 -3.98 11.41 0.48
N ARG A 31 -3.71 12.41 -0.39
CA ARG A 31 -4.75 13.32 -0.91
C ARG A 31 -5.78 12.59 -1.77
N ALA A 32 -5.36 11.69 -2.65
CA ALA A 32 -6.25 10.89 -3.48
C ALA A 32 -7.13 9.98 -2.61
N LEU A 33 -6.52 9.26 -1.66
CA LEU A 33 -7.23 8.42 -0.69
C LEU A 33 -8.28 9.21 0.09
N TYR A 34 -7.95 10.40 0.60
CA TYR A 34 -8.92 11.27 1.28
C TYR A 34 -10.13 11.58 0.40
N GLY A 35 -9.91 11.87 -0.88
CA GLY A 35 -10.96 12.07 -1.86
C GLY A 35 -11.85 10.83 -2.05
N PHE A 36 -11.24 9.64 -2.16
CA PHE A 36 -11.96 8.37 -2.28
C PHE A 36 -12.80 8.07 -1.05
N VAL A 37 -12.22 8.16 0.16
CA VAL A 37 -12.95 7.92 1.41
C VAL A 37 -14.10 8.91 1.56
N ARG A 38 -13.87 10.20 1.31
CA ARG A 38 -14.93 11.22 1.37
C ARG A 38 -16.09 10.90 0.43
N TYR A 39 -15.78 10.49 -0.80
CA TYR A 39 -16.79 10.11 -1.77
C TYR A 39 -17.58 8.86 -1.34
N LEU A 40 -16.89 7.81 -0.90
CA LEU A 40 -17.51 6.57 -0.42
C LEU A 40 -18.45 6.82 0.76
N VAL A 41 -18.03 7.65 1.71
CA VAL A 41 -18.87 8.04 2.86
C VAL A 41 -20.06 8.89 2.40
N SER A 42 -19.85 9.88 1.53
CA SER A 42 -20.94 10.76 1.05
C SER A 42 -22.03 10.05 0.24
N THR A 43 -21.70 8.88 -0.32
CA THR A 43 -22.64 8.02 -1.04
C THR A 43 -23.38 7.05 -0.12
N GLY A 44 -23.17 7.15 1.20
CA GLY A 44 -23.90 6.42 2.24
C GLY A 44 -23.28 5.08 2.65
N ASN A 45 -22.05 4.78 2.20
CA ASN A 45 -21.31 3.59 2.64
C ASN A 45 -20.72 3.80 4.04
N SER A 46 -20.52 2.71 4.78
CA SER A 46 -19.73 2.74 6.00
C SER A 46 -18.28 2.40 5.69
N VAL A 47 -17.36 3.24 6.12
CA VAL A 47 -15.92 3.12 5.86
C VAL A 47 -15.16 3.12 7.18
N ASP A 48 -14.48 2.01 7.47
CA ASP A 48 -13.53 1.91 8.57
C ASP A 48 -12.10 1.83 8.02
N VAL A 49 -11.19 2.57 8.63
CA VAL A 49 -9.78 2.63 8.21
C VAL A 49 -8.91 1.87 9.20
N PHE A 50 -7.99 1.06 8.69
CA PHE A 50 -7.03 0.29 9.46
C PHE A 50 -5.62 0.61 9.00
N ILE A 51 -4.79 1.09 9.91
CA ILE A 51 -3.44 1.55 9.58
C ILE A 51 -2.40 1.08 10.60
N PRO A 52 -1.18 0.75 10.17
CA PRO A 52 -0.06 0.69 11.09
C PRO A 52 0.27 2.10 11.61
N SER A 53 0.93 2.19 12.76
CA SER A 53 1.34 3.46 13.39
C SER A 53 2.36 4.26 12.57
N THR A 54 2.87 3.69 11.49
CA THR A 54 3.75 4.36 10.53
C THR A 54 2.99 5.17 9.49
N ALA A 55 1.69 4.94 9.32
CA ALA A 55 0.88 5.68 8.36
C ALA A 55 0.67 7.13 8.80
N ASN A 56 0.65 8.06 7.85
CA ASN A 56 0.42 9.47 8.17
C ASN A 56 -1.08 9.76 8.36
N GLU A 57 -1.42 10.31 9.52
CA GLU A 57 -2.76 10.85 9.87
C GLU A 57 -2.71 12.32 10.29
N GLU A 58 -1.57 12.99 10.16
CA GLU A 58 -1.45 14.44 10.43
C GLU A 58 -1.93 15.27 9.22
N PHE A 59 -1.63 14.80 8.01
CA PHE A 59 -2.05 15.44 6.76
C PHE A 59 -3.30 14.75 6.21
N LEU A 60 -4.39 15.52 6.09
CA LEU A 60 -5.71 15.02 5.66
C LEU A 60 -6.14 13.78 6.50
N PRO A 61 -6.30 13.95 7.82
CA PRO A 61 -6.74 12.88 8.72
C PRO A 61 -8.02 12.23 8.23
N LEU A 62 -8.04 10.90 8.14
CA LEU A 62 -9.24 10.15 7.77
C LEU A 62 -10.22 10.01 8.93
N LYS A 63 -9.75 10.19 10.18
CA LYS A 63 -10.61 10.19 11.38
C LYS A 63 -11.72 11.25 11.34
N ASP A 64 -11.55 12.29 10.52
CA ASP A 64 -12.52 13.37 10.38
C ASP A 64 -13.67 13.02 9.42
N ILE A 65 -13.52 11.97 8.61
CA ILE A 65 -14.49 11.60 7.57
C ILE A 65 -14.90 10.12 7.59
N ALA A 66 -14.07 9.22 8.09
CA ALA A 66 -14.38 7.78 8.21
C ALA A 66 -15.24 7.49 9.44
N ASN A 67 -15.88 6.32 9.49
CA ASN A 67 -16.62 5.89 10.68
C ASN A 67 -15.68 5.61 11.85
N ASN A 68 -14.58 4.91 11.60
CA ASN A 68 -13.55 4.63 12.59
C ASN A 68 -12.17 4.61 11.93
N VAL A 69 -11.14 4.93 12.73
CA VAL A 69 -9.73 4.74 12.36
C VAL A 69 -9.05 3.91 13.45
N TYR A 70 -8.54 2.75 13.07
CA TYR A 70 -7.85 1.81 13.94
C TYR A 70 -6.35 1.85 13.67
N VAL A 71 -5.57 2.30 14.66
CA VAL A 71 -4.11 2.41 14.57
C VAL A 71 -3.44 1.24 15.28
N PHE A 72 -2.51 0.57 14.60
CA PHE A 72 -1.80 -0.60 15.10
C PHE A 72 -0.31 -0.32 15.28
N PRO A 73 0.25 -0.41 16.50
CA PRO A 73 1.65 -0.07 16.75
C PRO A 73 2.61 -1.06 16.07
N VAL A 74 3.55 -0.53 15.29
CA VAL A 74 4.69 -1.29 14.75
C VAL A 74 5.81 -1.30 15.79
N LYS A 75 6.16 -2.50 16.29
CA LYS A 75 7.05 -2.65 17.45
C LYS A 75 8.50 -2.24 17.22
N ASN A 76 9.02 -2.39 15.99
CA ASN A 76 10.41 -2.07 15.64
C ASN A 76 11.45 -2.68 16.60
N THR A 77 11.30 -3.96 16.91
CA THR A 77 12.20 -4.68 17.81
C THR A 77 13.60 -4.83 17.21
N ILE A 78 14.63 -4.84 18.06
CA ILE A 78 16.03 -5.08 17.62
C ILE A 78 16.14 -6.40 16.84
N LEU A 79 15.50 -7.44 17.36
CA LEU A 79 15.48 -8.74 16.70
C LEU A 79 14.76 -8.68 15.34
N GLY A 80 13.66 -7.93 15.25
CA GLY A 80 12.98 -7.65 13.99
C GLY A 80 13.87 -6.90 13.00
N MET A 81 14.68 -5.93 13.46
CA MET A 81 15.64 -5.21 12.61
C MET A 81 16.69 -6.17 12.02
N ILE A 82 17.23 -7.06 12.85
CA ILE A 82 18.19 -8.09 12.41
C ILE A 82 17.53 -9.02 11.38
N TYR A 83 16.35 -9.56 11.68
CA TYR A 83 15.65 -10.46 10.77
C TYR A 83 15.24 -9.80 9.45
N SER A 84 14.91 -8.51 9.45
CA SER A 84 14.63 -7.78 8.20
C SER A 84 15.80 -7.84 7.23
N THR A 85 17.04 -7.76 7.72
CA THR A 85 18.25 -7.87 6.90
C THR A 85 18.35 -9.21 6.19
N PHE A 86 18.01 -10.29 6.89
CA PHE A 86 18.08 -11.65 6.35
C PHE A 86 16.92 -11.97 5.41
N GLN A 87 15.71 -11.55 5.77
CA GLN A 87 14.48 -11.92 5.04
C GLN A 87 14.17 -10.99 3.87
N TYR A 88 14.50 -9.71 3.99
CA TYR A 88 14.17 -8.69 2.99
C TYR A 88 15.43 -7.88 2.65
N VAL A 89 15.60 -6.76 3.33
CA VAL A 89 16.68 -5.80 3.18
C VAL A 89 17.08 -5.24 4.54
N PRO A 90 18.33 -4.78 4.71
CA PRO A 90 18.75 -4.10 5.93
C PRO A 90 17.79 -2.94 6.27
N PRO A 91 17.30 -2.85 7.52
CA PRO A 91 16.34 -1.82 7.87
C PRO A 91 16.99 -0.44 7.85
N VAL A 92 16.38 0.50 7.11
CA VAL A 92 16.82 1.91 7.10
C VAL A 92 16.12 2.72 8.18
N ARG A 93 14.82 2.49 8.37
CA ARG A 93 13.97 3.26 9.30
C ARG A 93 13.12 2.40 10.22
N ILE A 94 12.69 1.23 9.75
CA ILE A 94 11.77 0.35 10.47
C ILE A 94 12.15 -1.11 10.23
N SER A 95 11.65 -2.00 11.10
CA SER A 95 11.70 -3.44 10.86
C SER A 95 10.57 -3.84 9.92
N LEU A 96 10.91 -4.29 8.71
CA LEU A 96 9.95 -4.85 7.76
C LEU A 96 9.28 -6.14 8.28
N VAL A 97 9.97 -6.88 9.15
CA VAL A 97 9.41 -8.09 9.78
C VAL A 97 8.33 -7.72 10.79
N ASP A 98 8.57 -6.70 11.61
CA ASP A 98 7.57 -6.24 12.56
C ASP A 98 6.43 -5.46 11.86
N LEU A 99 6.71 -4.81 10.73
CA LEU A 99 5.68 -4.26 9.86
C LEU A 99 4.80 -5.38 9.28
N GLU A 100 5.38 -6.43 8.68
CA GLU A 100 4.63 -7.58 8.15
C GLU A 100 3.76 -8.23 9.24
N LYS A 101 4.29 -8.45 10.45
CA LYS A 101 3.50 -8.97 11.58
C LYS A 101 2.31 -8.07 11.92
N THR A 102 2.50 -6.75 11.85
CA THR A 102 1.45 -5.76 12.16
C THR A 102 0.38 -5.79 11.08
N GLU A 103 0.76 -5.78 9.81
CA GLU A 103 -0.16 -5.86 8.67
C GLU A 103 -0.91 -7.20 8.62
N LYS A 104 -0.23 -8.30 8.94
CA LYS A 104 -0.86 -9.61 9.14
C LYS A 104 -1.95 -9.55 10.20
N LYS A 105 -1.68 -8.90 11.34
CA LYS A 105 -2.67 -8.71 12.40
C LYS A 105 -3.87 -7.89 11.92
N ILE A 106 -3.62 -6.81 11.18
CA ILE A 106 -4.69 -5.97 10.59
C ILE A 106 -5.58 -6.82 9.66
N ALA A 107 -4.97 -7.57 8.73
CA ALA A 107 -5.70 -8.46 7.83
C ALA A 107 -6.55 -9.49 8.57
N HIS A 108 -6.02 -10.11 9.63
CA HIS A 108 -6.77 -11.06 10.44
C HIS A 108 -7.98 -10.44 11.13
N ILE A 109 -7.88 -9.18 11.57
CA ILE A 109 -9.01 -8.45 12.18
C ILE A 109 -10.07 -8.15 11.13
N ILE A 110 -9.69 -7.64 9.96
CA ILE A 110 -10.63 -7.35 8.86
C ILE A 110 -11.32 -8.64 8.39
N ASN A 111 -10.58 -9.75 8.26
CA ASN A 111 -11.12 -11.05 7.86
C ASN A 111 -12.21 -11.58 8.79
N ARG A 112 -12.17 -11.21 10.08
CA ARG A 112 -13.15 -11.64 11.10
C ARG A 112 -14.37 -10.72 11.22
N ARG A 113 -14.35 -9.57 10.54
CA ARG A 113 -15.44 -8.58 10.55
C ARG A 113 -16.31 -8.73 9.31
N ASP A 114 -17.48 -8.10 9.32
CA ASP A 114 -18.49 -8.20 8.27
C ASP A 114 -18.34 -7.13 7.17
N TYR A 115 -17.11 -6.85 6.76
CA TYR A 115 -16.86 -6.01 5.58
C TYR A 115 -17.19 -6.76 4.29
N ASP A 116 -17.83 -6.05 3.36
CA ASP A 116 -18.19 -6.50 2.02
C ASP A 116 -16.97 -6.50 1.09
N VAL A 117 -16.16 -5.44 1.19
CA VAL A 117 -14.99 -5.22 0.35
C VAL A 117 -13.89 -4.48 1.11
N VAL A 118 -12.66 -4.69 0.67
CA VAL A 118 -11.46 -4.00 1.15
C VAL A 118 -10.89 -3.13 0.03
N LEU A 119 -10.62 -1.88 0.33
CA LEU A 119 -9.77 -1.02 -0.49
C LEU A 119 -8.38 -0.97 0.16
N SER A 120 -7.38 -1.53 -0.51
CA SER A 120 -5.99 -1.47 -0.08
C SER A 120 -5.24 -0.41 -0.87
N GLU A 121 -4.60 0.51 -0.17
CA GLU A 121 -3.64 1.48 -0.71
C GLU A 121 -2.20 0.98 -0.54
N GLN A 122 -1.26 1.78 -1.05
CA GLN A 122 0.17 1.48 -0.99
C GLN A 122 0.76 1.58 0.43
N ASP A 123 1.96 0.99 0.53
CA ASP A 123 2.85 1.01 1.67
C ASP A 123 4.09 1.86 1.40
N GLN A 124 4.44 2.77 2.31
CA GLN A 124 5.57 3.67 2.11
C GLN A 124 6.96 2.99 2.14
N PHE A 125 7.05 1.73 2.58
CA PHE A 125 8.30 0.98 2.72
C PHE A 125 8.43 -0.15 1.68
N THR A 126 7.33 -0.77 1.28
CA THR A 126 7.33 -1.88 0.30
C THR A 126 6.55 -1.61 -0.98
N MET A 127 5.95 -0.42 -1.14
CA MET A 127 5.02 -0.05 -2.22
C MET A 127 3.72 -0.88 -2.18
N SER A 128 3.77 -2.17 -2.48
CA SER A 128 2.67 -3.10 -2.22
C SER A 128 2.76 -3.64 -0.80
N PRO A 129 1.68 -3.57 0.00
CA PRO A 129 1.74 -3.96 1.41
C PRO A 129 1.78 -5.47 1.59
N PHE A 130 2.45 -5.93 2.65
CA PHE A 130 2.40 -7.33 3.08
C PHE A 130 0.98 -7.78 3.45
N PHE A 131 0.13 -6.82 3.84
CA PHE A 131 -1.31 -6.98 4.05
C PHE A 131 -1.99 -7.84 2.98
N LEU A 132 -1.62 -7.67 1.70
CA LEU A 132 -2.20 -8.41 0.57
C LEU A 132 -2.01 -9.93 0.69
N LYS A 133 -0.92 -10.40 1.31
CA LYS A 133 -0.66 -11.84 1.52
C LYS A 133 -1.67 -12.51 2.43
N TYR A 134 -2.33 -11.73 3.29
CA TYR A 134 -3.09 -12.24 4.44
C TYR A 134 -4.58 -11.90 4.39
N ILE A 135 -4.97 -10.92 3.59
CA ILE A 135 -6.38 -10.55 3.44
C ILE A 135 -7.10 -11.59 2.58
N LYS A 136 -8.26 -12.04 3.06
CA LYS A 136 -9.12 -13.05 2.40
C LYS A 136 -10.42 -12.46 1.88
N LYS A 137 -10.80 -11.28 2.38
CA LYS A 137 -11.97 -10.54 1.91
C LYS A 137 -11.79 -10.10 0.45
N PRO A 138 -12.88 -9.90 -0.31
CA PRO A 138 -12.80 -9.27 -1.62
C PRO A 138 -12.02 -7.97 -1.52
N THR A 139 -10.89 -7.87 -2.22
CA THR A 139 -9.94 -6.77 -2.07
C THR A 139 -9.63 -6.15 -3.41
N VAL A 140 -9.66 -4.82 -3.46
CA VAL A 140 -9.14 -4.01 -4.56
C VAL A 140 -7.87 -3.33 -4.07
N TYR A 141 -6.73 -3.66 -4.67
CA TYR A 141 -5.47 -2.97 -4.43
C TYR A 141 -5.33 -1.81 -5.42
N TYR A 142 -5.26 -0.58 -4.90
CA TYR A 142 -4.97 0.58 -5.72
C TYR A 142 -3.47 0.89 -5.67
N CYS A 143 -2.80 0.64 -6.78
CA CYS A 143 -1.41 0.99 -6.99
C CYS A 143 -1.34 2.34 -7.71
N GLN A 144 -1.15 3.41 -6.94
CA GLN A 144 -1.09 4.75 -7.51
C GLN A 144 0.17 4.93 -8.38
N GLN A 145 1.32 4.42 -7.93
CA GLN A 145 2.58 4.49 -8.66
C GLN A 145 3.33 3.16 -8.50
N PRO A 146 3.68 2.44 -9.58
CA PRO A 146 4.55 1.27 -9.47
C PRO A 146 5.98 1.72 -9.10
N SER A 147 6.80 0.79 -8.63
CA SER A 147 8.23 1.04 -8.49
C SER A 147 8.87 1.29 -9.86
N ARG A 148 9.49 2.47 -10.04
CA ARG A 148 10.10 2.88 -11.32
C ARG A 148 11.62 2.69 -11.36
N HIS A 149 12.22 2.11 -10.32
CA HIS A 149 13.68 2.03 -10.19
C HIS A 149 14.37 1.30 -11.35
N HIS A 150 13.63 0.47 -12.09
CA HIS A 150 14.16 -0.32 -13.20
C HIS A 150 14.14 0.43 -14.53
N GLU A 151 13.50 1.60 -14.62
CA GLU A 151 13.47 2.36 -15.86
C GLU A 151 14.87 2.78 -16.31
N ALA A 152 15.18 2.50 -17.59
CA ALA A 152 16.49 2.75 -18.18
C ALA A 152 16.96 4.20 -18.01
N ILE A 153 16.03 5.17 -18.07
CA ILE A 153 16.36 6.58 -17.88
C ILE A 153 16.82 6.89 -16.45
N LEU A 154 16.14 6.33 -15.44
CA LEU A 154 16.50 6.50 -14.04
C LEU A 154 17.81 5.79 -13.71
N GLN A 155 18.04 4.60 -14.30
CA GLN A 155 19.32 3.91 -14.18
C GLN A 155 20.47 4.74 -14.76
N ARG A 156 20.32 5.28 -15.98
CA ARG A 156 21.34 6.12 -16.62
C ARG A 156 21.64 7.39 -15.82
N LEU A 157 20.61 8.06 -15.30
CA LEU A 157 20.78 9.24 -14.44
C LEU A 157 21.51 8.89 -13.14
N SER A 158 21.18 7.75 -12.52
CA SER A 158 21.86 7.27 -11.32
C SER A 158 23.35 7.01 -11.59
N GLN A 159 23.69 6.32 -12.68
CA GLN A 159 25.08 6.03 -13.05
C GLN A 159 25.89 7.29 -13.29
N LYS A 160 25.31 8.29 -13.97
CA LYS A 160 25.97 9.60 -14.17
C LYS A 160 26.22 10.34 -12.87
N ARG A 161 25.35 10.20 -11.86
CA ARG A 161 25.48 10.83 -10.54
C ARG A 161 26.59 10.19 -9.68
N TYR A 162 26.83 8.89 -9.83
CA TYR A 162 27.82 8.15 -9.04
C TYR A 162 29.14 7.92 -9.80
N GLN A 163 29.76 9.00 -10.30
CA GLN A 163 31.08 8.94 -10.93
C GLN A 163 32.19 8.96 -9.86
N GLY A 164 33.01 7.90 -9.82
CA GLY A 164 34.11 7.71 -8.87
C GLY A 164 34.08 6.34 -8.18
N THR A 165 35.25 5.75 -7.88
CA THR A 165 35.36 4.36 -7.39
C THR A 165 34.60 4.12 -6.09
N TYR A 166 34.64 5.07 -5.14
CA TYR A 166 33.87 5.03 -3.90
C TYR A 166 32.35 4.99 -4.16
N TYR A 167 31.88 5.88 -5.02
CA TYR A 167 30.46 6.00 -5.38
C TYR A 167 29.92 4.79 -6.14
N LYS A 168 30.78 4.04 -6.85
CA LYS A 168 30.41 2.77 -7.49
C LYS A 168 30.03 1.68 -6.49
N PHE A 169 30.72 1.58 -5.34
CA PHE A 169 30.38 0.60 -4.30
C PHE A 169 29.05 0.92 -3.64
N VAL A 170 28.85 2.19 -3.28
CA VAL A 170 27.58 2.70 -2.73
C VAL A 170 26.44 2.43 -3.70
N TRP A 171 26.62 2.73 -4.99
CA TRP A 171 25.61 2.45 -6.01
C TRP A 171 25.29 0.96 -6.15
N ARG A 172 26.29 0.06 -6.14
CA ARG A 172 26.06 -1.39 -6.19
C ARG A 172 25.23 -1.88 -5.01
N PHE A 173 25.57 -1.43 -3.79
CA PHE A 173 24.80 -1.77 -2.59
C PHE A 173 23.36 -1.28 -2.70
N TRP A 174 23.15 -0.01 -3.08
CA TRP A 174 21.81 0.57 -3.26
C TRP A 174 21.02 -0.13 -4.37
N LYS A 175 21.67 -0.49 -5.47
CA LYS A 175 21.03 -1.24 -6.55
C LYS A 175 20.50 -2.59 -6.05
N THR A 176 21.33 -3.38 -5.37
CA THR A 176 20.90 -4.66 -4.79
C THR A 176 19.80 -4.50 -3.75
N TYR A 177 19.87 -3.45 -2.94
CA TYR A 177 18.81 -3.11 -1.99
C TYR A 177 17.47 -2.86 -2.69
N LEU A 178 17.48 -2.02 -3.74
CA LEU A 178 16.27 -1.69 -4.51
C LEU A 178 15.71 -2.88 -5.29
N GLU A 179 16.56 -3.74 -5.84
CA GLU A 179 16.15 -4.98 -6.53
C GLU A 179 15.44 -5.94 -5.56
N ARG A 180 15.94 -6.09 -4.33
CA ARG A 180 15.29 -6.91 -3.29
C ARG A 180 13.96 -6.33 -2.83
N LEU A 181 13.87 -5.00 -2.68
CA LEU A 181 12.60 -4.35 -2.40
C LEU A 181 11.60 -4.53 -3.54
N LEU A 182 12.01 -4.38 -4.80
CA LEU A 182 11.13 -4.62 -5.94
C LEU A 182 10.64 -6.07 -5.96
N LYS A 183 11.51 -7.04 -5.69
CA LYS A 183 11.08 -8.45 -5.60
C LYS A 183 9.98 -8.63 -4.55
N THR A 184 10.13 -7.97 -3.40
CA THR A 184 9.13 -7.98 -2.32
C THR A 184 7.83 -7.30 -2.77
N ASP A 185 7.92 -6.17 -3.45
CA ASP A 185 6.78 -5.43 -4.00
C ASP A 185 5.98 -6.28 -5.01
N ILE A 186 6.67 -6.91 -5.98
CA ILE A 186 6.07 -7.82 -6.97
C ILE A 186 5.41 -9.02 -6.27
N GLU A 187 6.11 -9.64 -5.31
CA GLU A 187 5.56 -10.76 -4.55
C GLU A 187 4.28 -10.35 -3.82
N ASN A 188 4.30 -9.23 -3.09
CA ASN A 188 3.14 -8.72 -2.36
C ASN A 188 1.97 -8.40 -3.31
N ALA A 189 2.24 -7.70 -4.42
CA ALA A 189 1.25 -7.33 -5.43
C ALA A 189 0.58 -8.57 -6.07
N SER A 190 1.33 -9.68 -6.23
CA SER A 190 0.83 -10.91 -6.86
C SER A 190 -0.31 -11.58 -6.09
N TYR A 191 -0.47 -11.28 -4.79
CA TYR A 191 -1.59 -11.75 -3.98
C TYR A 191 -2.89 -10.97 -4.23
N SER A 192 -2.80 -9.80 -4.89
CA SER A 192 -3.99 -9.04 -5.26
C SER A 192 -4.67 -9.66 -6.48
N LYS A 193 -5.95 -10.02 -6.34
CA LYS A 193 -6.78 -10.47 -7.47
C LYS A 193 -7.19 -9.30 -8.38
N TYR A 194 -7.44 -8.13 -7.79
CA TYR A 194 -7.91 -6.94 -8.51
C TYR A 194 -6.99 -5.77 -8.18
N THR A 195 -6.17 -5.36 -9.15
CA THR A 195 -5.28 -4.21 -9.03
C THR A 195 -5.76 -3.09 -9.93
N VAL A 196 -5.99 -1.92 -9.36
CA VAL A 196 -6.35 -0.70 -10.09
C VAL A 196 -5.14 0.22 -10.13
N THR A 197 -4.87 0.79 -11.29
CA THR A 197 -3.78 1.73 -11.52
C THR A 197 -4.34 3.02 -12.14
N ASN A 198 -3.55 4.09 -12.13
CA ASN A 198 -3.96 5.37 -12.72
C ASN A 198 -4.07 5.34 -14.25
N SER A 199 -3.25 4.50 -14.87
CA SER A 199 -3.19 4.39 -16.32
C SER A 199 -2.61 3.03 -16.72
N TYR A 200 -2.79 2.70 -18.00
CA TYR A 200 -2.13 1.58 -18.65
C TYR A 200 -0.59 1.60 -18.42
N TYR A 201 0.01 2.78 -18.36
CA TYR A 201 1.46 2.92 -18.18
C TYR A 201 1.94 2.80 -16.72
N SER A 202 1.05 2.41 -15.79
CA SER A 202 1.34 2.36 -14.35
C SER A 202 1.18 0.94 -13.75
N HIS A 203 1.23 -0.11 -14.58
CA HIS A 203 1.12 -1.50 -14.11
C HIS A 203 2.44 -2.00 -13.49
N ILE A 204 2.35 -2.80 -12.42
CA ILE A 204 3.48 -3.39 -11.69
C ILE A 204 4.10 -4.60 -12.41
N LEU A 205 3.36 -5.23 -13.35
CA LEU A 205 3.66 -6.57 -13.89
C LEU A 205 3.98 -6.59 -15.40
N GLU A 206 4.91 -5.74 -15.85
CA GLU A 206 5.57 -5.88 -17.17
C GLU A 206 7.09 -6.03 -17.02
#